data_AF-A0A1J5QW68-F1
#
_entry.id   AF-A0A1J5QW68-F1
#
_cell.length_a   1.000
_cell.length_b   1.000
_cell.length_c   1.000
_cell.angle_alpha   90.00
_cell.angle_beta   90.00
_cell.angle_gamma   90.00
#
_symmetry.space_group_name_H-M   'P 1'
#
loop_
_entity.id
_entity.type
_entity.pdbx_description
1 polymer ?
#
loop_
_entity_poly.entity_id
_entity_poly.type
_entity_poly.pdbx_seq_one_letter_code
_entity_poly.pdbx_strand_id
1 'polypeptide(L)'
;MNDNIPAPHELSDRGWEIASAYFEQGLVEGIARGRQQAEDEWRGVMTAGAAVARMVASAGPYDQLADRRGQHDRATAARALLAERGITTAVSA
;
A
#
# COMPACT_ATOMS: atom_id res chain seq x y z
N MET A 1 22.12 30.57 1.54
CA MET A 1 21.78 30.40 2.98
C MET A 1 21.17 31.74 3.39
N ASN A 2 20.01 31.76 4.04
CA ASN A 2 19.32 33.02 4.33
C ASN A 2 20.02 33.69 5.53
N ASP A 3 20.88 34.68 5.28
CA ASP A 3 21.67 35.39 6.31
C ASP A 3 20.82 36.30 7.24
N ASN A 4 19.50 36.22 7.14
CA ASN A 4 18.53 37.02 7.91
C ASN A 4 17.85 36.25 9.05
N ILE A 5 18.30 35.03 9.38
CA ILE A 5 17.77 34.28 10.52
C ILE A 5 18.72 34.48 11.71
N PRO A 6 18.30 35.18 12.78
CA PRO A 6 19.14 35.38 13.96
C PRO A 6 19.50 34.03 14.59
N ALA A 7 20.74 33.90 15.03
CA ALA A 7 21.17 32.77 15.82
C ALA A 7 20.46 32.76 17.19
N PRO A 8 20.30 31.59 17.83
CA PRO A 8 19.62 31.47 19.13
C PRO A 8 20.09 32.44 20.22
N HIS A 9 21.40 32.74 20.25
CA HIS A 9 22.01 33.64 21.23
C HIS A 9 21.83 35.13 20.91
N GLU A 10 21.31 35.44 19.72
CA GLU A 10 21.00 36.80 19.26
C GLU A 10 19.53 37.17 19.56
N LEU A 11 18.73 36.22 20.04
CA LEU A 11 17.33 36.43 20.42
C LEU A 11 17.23 36.89 21.87
N SER A 12 16.28 37.78 22.14
CA SER A 12 15.83 38.04 23.51
C SER A 12 15.07 36.84 24.06
N ASP A 13 14.95 36.72 25.39
CA ASP A 13 14.20 35.65 26.04
C ASP A 13 12.77 35.52 25.49
N ARG A 14 12.11 36.66 25.24
CA ARG A 14 10.76 36.70 24.65
C ARG A 14 10.75 36.24 23.19
N GLY A 15 11.78 36.59 22.41
CA GLY A 15 11.94 36.13 21.04
C GLY A 15 12.20 34.62 20.97
N TRP A 16 13.01 34.09 21.90
CA TRP A 16 13.26 32.67 22.04
C TRP A 16 11.98 31.90 22.37
N GLU A 17 11.20 32.36 23.35
CA GLU A 17 9.93 31.73 23.74
C GLU A 17 8.95 31.62 22.55
N ILE A 18 8.79 32.70 21.76
CA ILE A 18 7.93 32.71 20.58
C ILE A 18 8.46 31.75 19.51
N ALA A 19 9.77 31.76 19.26
CA ALA A 19 10.39 30.88 18.27
C ALA A 19 10.22 29.41 18.66
N SER A 20 10.50 29.05 19.92
CA SER A 20 10.34 27.69 20.44
C SER A 20 8.89 27.21 20.33
N ALA A 21 7.91 28.03 20.72
CA ALA A 21 6.50 27.69 20.60
C ALA A 21 6.09 27.43 19.14
N TYR A 22 6.57 28.25 18.20
CA TYR A 22 6.30 28.06 16.77
C TYR A 22 6.94 26.77 16.24
N PHE A 23 8.18 26.45 16.64
CA PHE A 23 8.84 25.21 16.27
C PHE A 23 8.12 23.98 16.82
N GLU A 24 7.69 24.01 18.09
CA GLU A 24 6.93 22.92 18.70
C GLU A 24 5.61 22.68 17.98
N GLN A 25 4.87 23.75 17.66
CA GLN A 25 3.64 23.64 16.88
C GLN A 25 3.91 23.03 15.49
N GLY A 26 4.93 23.52 14.79
CA GLY A 26 5.32 22.99 13.49
C GLY A 26 5.70 21.51 13.52
N LEU A 27 6.37 21.07 14.60
CA LEU A 27 6.71 19.66 14.80
C LEU A 27 5.46 18.80 14.96
N VAL A 28 4.51 19.22 15.80
CA VAL A 28 3.24 18.51 16.04
C VAL A 28 2.43 18.41 14.74
N GLU A 29 2.29 19.52 14.02
CA GLU A 29 1.59 19.54 12.73
C GLU A 29 2.28 18.67 11.68
N GLY A 30 3.61 18.71 11.63
CA GLY A 30 4.41 17.89 10.73
C GLY A 30 4.21 16.39 10.97
N ILE A 31 4.25 15.96 12.24
CA ILE A 31 3.98 14.57 12.61
C ILE A 31 2.55 14.16 12.24
N ALA A 32 1.55 15.00 12.52
CA ALA A 32 0.17 14.72 12.18
C ALA A 32 -0.03 14.56 10.66
N ARG A 33 0.55 15.46 9.86
CA ARG A 33 0.51 15.38 8.38
C ARG A 33 1.23 14.14 7.86
N GLY A 34 2.40 13.82 8.40
CA GLY A 34 3.16 12.62 8.01
C GLY A 34 2.38 11.34 8.29
N ARG A 35 1.73 11.26 9.46
CA ARG A 35 0.85 10.14 9.80
C ARG A 35 -0.33 10.04 8.83
N GLN A 36 -1.01 11.14 8.55
CA GLN A 36 -2.14 11.16 7.62
C GLN A 36 -1.71 10.69 6.22
N GLN A 37 -0.57 11.17 5.73
CA GLN A 37 -0.02 10.73 4.45
C GLN A 37 0.23 9.21 4.42
N ALA A 38 0.87 8.66 5.46
CA ALA A 38 1.12 7.21 5.54
C ALA A 38 -0.19 6.40 5.58
N GLU A 39 -1.21 6.88 6.29
CA GLU A 39 -2.53 6.26 6.32
C GLU A 39 -3.26 6.31 4.96
N ASP A 40 -3.13 7.42 4.24
CA ASP A 40 -3.70 7.58 2.89
C ASP A 40 -3.00 6.68 1.87
N GLU A 41 -1.67 6.59 1.91
CA GLU A 41 -0.88 5.67 1.08
C GLU A 41 -1.26 4.22 1.34
N TRP A 42 -1.35 3.83 2.62
CA TRP A 42 -1.78 2.47 3.01
C TRP A 42 -3.20 2.17 2.53
N ARG A 43 -4.15 3.11 2.67
CA ARG A 43 -5.52 2.96 2.13
C ARG A 43 -5.51 2.80 0.61
N GLY A 44 -4.65 3.51 -0.10
CA GLY A 44 -4.46 3.36 -1.54
C GLY A 44 -4.01 1.95 -1.92
N VAL A 45 -2.97 1.44 -1.24
CA VAL A 45 -2.47 0.07 -1.44
C VAL A 45 -3.55 -0.97 -1.16
N MET A 46 -4.29 -0.83 -0.05
CA MET A 46 -5.37 -1.76 0.31
C MET A 46 -6.53 -1.73 -0.69
N THR A 47 -6.86 -0.55 -1.22
CA THR A 47 -7.90 -0.41 -2.26
C THR A 47 -7.50 -1.12 -3.54
N ALA A 48 -6.26 -0.91 -4.01
CA ALA A 48 -5.72 -1.60 -5.18
C ALA A 48 -5.64 -3.11 -4.96
N GLY A 49 -5.12 -3.55 -3.81
CA GLY A 49 -5.06 -4.96 -3.42
C GLY A 49 -6.43 -5.63 -3.41
N ALA A 50 -7.45 -4.96 -2.85
CA ALA A 50 -8.81 -5.46 -2.85
C ALA A 50 -9.41 -5.58 -4.27
N ALA A 51 -9.08 -4.64 -5.17
CA ALA A 51 -9.50 -4.73 -6.57
C ALA A 51 -8.86 -5.93 -7.28
N VAL A 52 -7.56 -6.15 -7.09
CA VAL A 52 -6.85 -7.32 -7.63
C VAL A 52 -7.42 -8.61 -7.05
N ALA A 53 -7.66 -8.68 -5.74
CA ALA A 53 -8.25 -9.85 -5.11
C ALA A 53 -9.63 -10.19 -5.68
N ARG A 54 -10.49 -9.18 -5.89
CA ARG A 54 -11.80 -9.38 -6.56
C ARG A 54 -11.63 -9.86 -8.01
N MET A 55 -10.70 -9.27 -8.77
CA MET A 55 -10.41 -9.70 -10.13
C MET A 55 -10.00 -11.18 -10.16
N VAL A 56 -9.06 -11.59 -9.30
CA VAL A 56 -8.59 -12.98 -9.19
C VAL A 56 -9.72 -13.90 -8.75
N ALA A 57 -10.53 -13.51 -7.76
CA ALA A 57 -11.66 -14.30 -7.31
C ALA A 57 -12.74 -14.48 -8.39
N SER A 58 -12.93 -13.47 -9.25
CA SER A 58 -13.85 -13.53 -10.38
C SER A 58 -13.29 -14.28 -11.59
N ALA A 59 -11.96 -14.39 -11.68
CA ALA A 59 -11.30 -15.17 -12.71
C ALA A 59 -11.50 -16.66 -12.39
N GLY A 60 -12.30 -17.34 -13.22
CA GLY A 60 -12.46 -18.79 -13.10
C GLY A 60 -11.11 -19.53 -13.18
N PRO A 61 -11.05 -20.78 -12.69
CA PRO A 61 -9.81 -21.56 -12.67
C PRO A 61 -9.10 -21.61 -14.03
N TYR A 62 -7.77 -21.50 -14.01
CA TYR A 62 -6.96 -21.40 -15.23
C TYR A 62 -7.12 -22.63 -16.14
N ASP A 63 -7.24 -23.82 -15.56
CA ASP A 63 -7.48 -25.06 -16.31
C ASP A 63 -8.80 -25.00 -17.08
N GLN A 64 -9.88 -24.48 -16.47
CA GLN A 64 -11.16 -24.28 -17.14
C GLN A 64 -11.09 -23.20 -18.23
N LEU A 65 -10.30 -22.15 -18.03
CA LEU A 65 -10.05 -21.14 -19.06
C LEU A 65 -9.29 -21.74 -20.26
N ALA A 66 -8.26 -22.55 -19.99
CA ALA A 66 -7.48 -23.22 -21.02
C ALA A 66 -8.35 -24.18 -21.83
N ASP A 67 -9.21 -24.96 -21.17
CA ASP A 67 -10.17 -25.85 -21.84
C ASP A 67 -11.16 -25.08 -22.72
N ARG A 68 -11.77 -23.99 -22.23
CA ARG A 68 -12.67 -23.15 -23.05
C ARG A 68 -11.98 -22.54 -24.28
N ARG A 69 -10.66 -22.39 -24.25
CA ARG A 69 -9.85 -21.88 -25.37
C ARG A 69 -9.30 -22.98 -26.27
N GLY A 70 -9.68 -24.25 -26.07
CA GLY A 70 -9.17 -25.40 -26.82
C GLY A 70 -7.72 -25.77 -26.50
N GLN A 71 -7.15 -25.26 -25.41
CA GLN A 71 -5.78 -25.50 -24.99
C GLN A 71 -5.71 -26.66 -23.98
N HIS A 72 -6.23 -27.82 -24.36
CA HIS A 72 -6.45 -28.98 -23.47
C HIS A 72 -5.16 -29.51 -22.81
N ASP A 73 -4.04 -29.49 -23.53
CA ASP A 73 -2.74 -29.92 -22.99
C ASP A 73 -2.31 -29.03 -21.81
N ARG A 74 -2.56 -27.72 -21.92
CA ARG A 74 -2.28 -26.75 -20.85
C ARG A 74 -3.22 -26.92 -19.67
N ALA A 75 -4.50 -27.21 -19.92
CA ALA A 75 -5.45 -27.51 -18.84
C ALA A 75 -5.03 -28.76 -18.05
N THR A 76 -4.60 -29.81 -18.77
CA THR A 76 -4.11 -31.06 -18.16
C THR A 76 -2.85 -30.83 -17.34
N ALA A 77 -1.86 -30.11 -17.89
CA ALA A 77 -0.65 -29.75 -17.17
C ALA A 77 -0.95 -28.92 -15.90
N ALA A 78 -1.89 -27.98 -15.99
CA ALA A 78 -2.31 -27.17 -14.84
C ALA A 78 -2.97 -28.02 -13.75
N ARG A 79 -3.85 -28.96 -14.11
CA ARG A 79 -4.46 -29.90 -13.15
C ARG A 79 -3.44 -30.79 -12.47
N ALA A 80 -2.49 -31.33 -13.24
CA ALA A 80 -1.43 -32.17 -12.71
C ALA A 80 -0.57 -31.41 -11.68
N LEU A 81 -0.19 -30.17 -12.01
CA LEU A 81 0.58 -29.31 -11.09
C LEU A 81 -0.21 -29.01 -9.81
N LEU A 82 -1.50 -28.69 -9.91
CA LEU A 82 -2.34 -28.42 -8.73
C LEU A 82 -2.50 -29.66 -7.85
N ALA A 83 -2.68 -30.83 -8.47
CA ALA A 83 -2.73 -32.12 -7.77
C ALA A 83 -1.42 -32.45 -7.04
N GLU A 84 -0.27 -32.24 -7.68
CA GLU A 84 1.07 -32.39 -7.06
C GLU A 84 1.22 -31.52 -5.80
N ARG A 85 0.61 -30.32 -5.83
CA ARG A 85 0.64 -29.37 -4.71
C ARG A 85 -0.44 -29.62 -3.65
N GLY A 86 -1.23 -30.69 -3.78
CA GLY A 86 -2.35 -31.00 -2.88
C GLY A 86 -3.51 -30.01 -2.97
N ILE A 87 -3.56 -29.20 -4.03
CA ILE A 87 -4.63 -28.22 -4.27
C ILE A 87 -5.71 -28.92 -5.10
N THR A 88 -6.77 -29.38 -4.44
CA THR A 88 -7.94 -29.91 -5.12
C THR A 88 -8.75 -28.74 -5.67
N THR A 89 -8.85 -28.62 -6.99
CA THR A 89 -9.81 -27.70 -7.61
C THR A 89 -11.20 -28.23 -7.33
N ALA A 90 -11.84 -27.74 -6.27
CA ALA A 90 -13.24 -28.03 -6.03
C ALA A 90 -14.03 -27.61 -7.29
N VAL A 91 -14.60 -28.60 -7.97
CA VAL A 91 -15.56 -28.37 -9.05
C VAL A 91 -16.78 -27.77 -8.38
N SER A 92 -16.92 -26.44 -8.43
CA SER A 92 -18.23 -25.83 -8.20
C SER A 92 -19.13 -26.26 -9.36
N ALA A 93 -20.08 -27.13 -9.04
CA ALA A 93 -21.16 -27.58 -9.91
C ALA A 93 -22.10 -26.42 -10.30
#